data_AF-A0A1V4ZMR3-F1
#
_entry.id   AF-A0A1V4ZMR3-F1
#
_cell.length_a   1.000
_cell.length_b   1.000
_cell.length_c   1.000
_cell.angle_alpha   90.00
_cell.angle_beta   90.00
_cell.angle_gamma   90.00
#
_symmetry.space_group_name_H-M   'P 1'
#
loop_
_entity.id
_entity.type
_entity.pdbx_description
1 polymer ?
#
loop_
_entity_poly.entity_id
_entity_poly.type
_entity_poly.pdbx_seq_one_letter_code
_entity_poly.pdbx_strand_id
1 'polypeptide(L)'
;MSRGPRPHKALEEAIPIAKARGIIQVTLSGPERIFDIAIVSKIPLVFARVMFAPKILADILELAEYYKPEIAELRLIAKDPAVVAELWIRSKHGTWRFFLVTPSTLVEIDREGKRIVSGQTIAYLAGVAAREQEGVSSSSP
;
A
#
# COMPACT_ATOMS: atom_id res chain seq x y z
N MET A 1 21.72 -10.93 3.82
CA MET A 1 20.65 -9.92 3.80
C MET A 1 20.83 -8.99 2.60
N SER A 2 20.51 -9.44 1.38
CA SER A 2 20.52 -8.56 0.20
C SER A 2 19.09 -8.12 -0.07
N ARG A 3 18.79 -6.88 0.30
CA ARG A 3 17.65 -6.09 -0.20
C ARG A 3 17.60 -6.30 -1.72
N GLY A 4 16.43 -6.67 -2.24
CA GLY A 4 16.22 -7.03 -3.66
C GLY A 4 16.70 -5.97 -4.67
N PRO A 5 16.43 -6.17 -5.98
CA PRO A 5 16.84 -5.26 -7.05
C PRO A 5 16.69 -3.78 -6.66
N ARG A 6 17.74 -2.99 -6.94
CA ARG A 6 17.94 -1.66 -6.33
C ARG A 6 16.67 -0.78 -6.47
N PRO A 7 16.16 -0.19 -5.37
CA PRO A 7 14.93 0.61 -5.33
C PRO A 7 14.78 1.67 -6.43
N HIS A 8 15.90 2.15 -6.98
CA HIS A 8 15.95 3.21 -7.98
C HIS A 8 15.12 2.91 -9.24
N LYS A 9 15.22 1.70 -9.81
CA LYS A 9 14.47 1.37 -11.05
C LYS A 9 12.96 1.31 -10.83
N ALA A 10 12.53 0.76 -9.69
CA ALA A 10 11.10 0.70 -9.37
C ALA A 10 10.54 2.12 -9.17
N LEU A 11 11.30 3.01 -8.52
CA LEU A 11 10.89 4.40 -8.33
C LEU A 11 10.80 5.17 -9.66
N GLU A 12 11.81 5.05 -10.53
CA GLU A 12 11.81 5.68 -11.86
C GLU A 12 10.58 5.27 -12.69
N GLU A 13 10.19 4.00 -12.62
CA GLU A 13 9.01 3.48 -13.31
C GLU A 13 7.67 3.84 -12.62
N ALA A 14 7.68 4.09 -11.30
CA ALA A 14 6.50 4.56 -10.58
C ALA A 14 6.16 6.02 -10.89
N ILE A 15 7.15 6.86 -11.21
CA ILE A 15 6.96 8.28 -11.52
C ILE A 15 5.90 8.52 -12.62
N PRO A 16 5.94 7.88 -13.80
CA PRO A 16 4.91 8.10 -14.82
C PRO A 16 3.52 7.65 -14.37
N ILE A 17 3.41 6.59 -13.57
CA ILE A 17 2.13 6.13 -12.98
C ILE A 17 1.57 7.21 -12.05
N ALA A 18 2.41 7.77 -11.19
CA ALA A 18 2.03 8.82 -10.25
C ALA A 18 1.65 10.13 -10.97
N LYS A 19 2.40 10.53 -12.01
CA LYS A 19 2.11 11.72 -12.82
C LYS A 19 0.76 11.63 -13.54
N ALA A 20 0.32 10.43 -13.92
CA ALA A 20 -1.01 10.24 -14.51
C ALA A 20 -2.15 10.50 -13.50
N ARG A 21 -1.87 10.44 -12.19
CA ARG A 21 -2.86 10.66 -11.12
C ARG A 21 -2.86 12.09 -10.58
N GLY A 22 -1.80 12.86 -10.78
CA GLY A 22 -1.73 14.24 -10.31
C GLY A 22 -0.32 14.85 -10.34
N ILE A 23 -0.18 15.98 -9.64
CA ILE A 23 1.11 16.63 -9.45
C ILE A 23 1.89 15.83 -8.42
N ILE A 24 3.16 15.52 -8.69
CA ILE A 24 3.96 14.66 -7.80
C ILE A 24 5.09 15.42 -7.12
N GLN A 25 5.41 14.98 -5.91
CA GLN A 25 6.66 15.29 -5.21
C GLN A 25 7.38 13.99 -4.91
N VAL A 26 8.66 13.89 -5.26
CA VAL A 26 9.48 12.70 -4.99
C VAL A 26 10.38 13.00 -3.80
N THR A 27 10.38 12.11 -2.81
CA THR A 27 11.18 12.28 -1.60
C THR A 27 12.62 11.87 -1.85
N LEU A 28 13.57 12.61 -1.26
CA LEU A 28 14.98 12.23 -1.26
C LEU A 28 15.16 10.86 -0.59
N SER A 29 16.06 10.04 -1.14
CA SER A 29 16.39 8.75 -0.54
C SER A 29 17.07 8.95 0.82
N GLY A 30 16.62 8.23 1.84
CA GLY A 30 17.18 8.29 3.20
C GLY A 30 16.68 7.13 4.07
N PRO A 31 17.37 6.83 5.18
CA PRO A 31 17.02 5.71 6.06
C PRO A 31 15.67 5.88 6.77
N GLU A 32 15.23 7.12 6.99
CA GLU A 32 13.98 7.46 7.70
C GLU A 32 12.81 7.73 6.75
N ARG A 33 12.96 7.36 5.48
CA ARG A 33 11.97 7.68 4.45
C ARG A 33 10.74 6.77 4.58
N ILE A 34 9.62 7.35 4.99
CA ILE A 34 8.34 6.63 5.12
C ILE A 34 7.66 6.40 3.76
N PHE A 35 7.77 7.35 2.82
CA PHE A 35 7.16 7.30 1.49
C PHE A 35 8.11 7.79 0.39
N ASP A 36 7.88 7.35 -0.83
CA ASP A 36 8.69 7.68 -2.01
C ASP A 36 8.10 8.83 -2.82
N ILE A 37 6.77 8.84 -2.98
CA ILE A 37 6.06 9.78 -3.85
C ILE A 37 4.84 10.33 -3.10
N ALA A 38 4.70 11.65 -3.06
CA ALA A 38 3.43 12.30 -2.74
C ALA A 38 2.71 12.69 -4.05
N ILE A 39 1.41 12.43 -4.14
CA ILE A 39 0.56 12.79 -5.28
C ILE A 39 -0.50 13.76 -4.81
N VAL A 40 -0.39 15.01 -5.27
CA VAL A 40 -1.34 16.08 -5.01
C VAL A 40 -2.39 16.07 -6.13
N SER A 41 -3.62 15.75 -5.75
CA SER A 41 -4.81 15.73 -6.61
C SER A 41 -5.93 16.57 -5.98
N LYS A 42 -7.14 16.59 -6.56
CA LYS A 42 -8.27 17.38 -6.03
C LYS A 42 -8.68 17.00 -4.60
N ILE A 43 -8.52 15.73 -4.20
CA ILE A 43 -8.64 15.08 -2.87
C ILE A 43 -8.88 13.59 -3.19
N PRO A 44 -8.14 12.64 -2.58
CA PRO A 44 -7.20 12.79 -1.46
C PRO A 44 -5.75 13.13 -1.87
N LEU A 45 -4.96 13.55 -0.87
CA LEU A 45 -3.49 13.58 -0.93
C LEU A 45 -2.96 12.16 -0.72
N VAL A 46 -2.17 11.66 -1.67
CA VAL A 46 -1.68 10.27 -1.64
C VAL A 46 -0.20 10.24 -1.28
N PHE A 47 0.19 9.41 -0.32
CA PHE A 47 1.59 9.09 -0.04
C PHE A 47 1.85 7.63 -0.41
N ALA A 48 2.65 7.41 -1.46
CA ALA A 48 2.98 6.08 -1.95
C ALA A 48 4.41 5.68 -1.55
N ARG A 49 4.56 4.44 -1.06
CA ARG A 49 5.86 3.78 -0.90
C ARG A 49 6.03 2.73 -1.98
N VAL A 50 7.18 2.74 -2.65
CA VAL A 50 7.49 1.86 -3.78
C VAL A 50 8.45 0.77 -3.29
N MET A 51 8.02 -0.49 -3.40
CA MET A 51 8.77 -1.64 -2.92
C MET A 51 8.95 -2.69 -4.03
N PHE A 52 10.01 -3.49 -3.90
CA PHE A 52 10.20 -4.66 -4.75
C PHE A 52 9.51 -5.88 -4.14
N ALA A 53 8.69 -6.57 -4.94
CA ALA A 53 8.05 -7.82 -4.56
C ALA A 53 8.77 -9.06 -5.10
N PRO A 54 9.36 -9.89 -4.22
CA PRO A 54 9.90 -11.19 -4.65
C PRO A 54 8.78 -12.17 -5.04
N LYS A 55 7.60 -12.05 -4.42
CA LYS A 55 6.41 -12.89 -4.68
C LYS A 55 5.20 -12.03 -5.04
N ILE A 56 5.16 -11.48 -6.24
CA ILE A 56 4.07 -10.57 -6.66
C ILE A 56 2.69 -11.24 -6.67
N LEU A 57 2.63 -12.57 -6.83
CA LEU A 57 1.40 -13.36 -6.87
C LEU A 57 0.96 -13.88 -5.50
N ALA A 58 1.69 -13.56 -4.43
CA ALA A 58 1.28 -13.89 -3.07
C ALA A 58 -0.08 -13.24 -2.75
N ASP A 59 -0.86 -13.89 -1.89
CA ASP A 59 -2.12 -13.32 -1.44
C ASP A 59 -1.90 -12.07 -0.58
N ILE A 60 -2.99 -11.33 -0.31
CA ILE A 60 -2.92 -10.07 0.42
C ILE A 60 -2.41 -10.28 1.86
N LEU A 61 -2.71 -11.42 2.49
CA LEU A 61 -2.31 -11.68 3.87
C LEU A 61 -0.81 -11.96 3.96
N GLU A 62 -0.27 -12.78 3.05
CA GLU A 62 1.17 -13.04 2.95
C GLU A 62 1.93 -11.74 2.64
N LEU A 63 1.41 -10.90 1.74
CA LEU A 63 2.00 -9.60 1.45
C LEU A 63 1.95 -8.64 2.65
N ALA A 64 0.81 -8.60 3.36
CA ALA A 64 0.65 -7.75 4.53
C ALA A 64 1.61 -8.14 5.66
N GLU A 65 1.85 -9.43 5.88
CA GLU A 65 2.84 -9.87 6.87
C GLU A 65 4.27 -9.60 6.39
N TYR A 66 4.57 -9.79 5.10
CA TYR A 66 5.89 -9.54 4.53
C TYR A 66 6.30 -8.06 4.62
N TYR A 67 5.38 -7.14 4.34
CA TYR A 67 5.62 -5.68 4.38
C TYR A 67 5.12 -5.01 5.67
N LYS A 68 4.94 -5.78 6.73
CA LYS A 68 4.39 -5.28 7.99
C LYS A 68 5.11 -4.05 8.55
N PRO A 69 6.46 -3.94 8.52
CA PRO A 69 7.15 -2.73 8.97
C PRO A 69 6.80 -1.50 8.11
N GLU A 70 6.82 -1.64 6.79
CA GLU A 70 6.52 -0.55 5.86
C GLU A 70 5.06 -0.09 5.95
N ILE A 71 4.14 -1.03 6.14
CA ILE A 71 2.72 -0.76 6.36
C ILE A 71 2.51 0.00 7.66
N ALA A 72 3.21 -0.39 8.74
CA ALA A 72 3.13 0.31 10.02
C ALA A 72 3.61 1.76 9.89
N GLU A 73 4.72 2.00 9.19
CA GLU A 73 5.22 3.36 8.93
C GLU A 73 4.23 4.19 8.09
N LEU A 74 3.66 3.60 7.03
CA LEU A 74 2.65 4.26 6.19
C LEU A 74 1.39 4.64 6.98
N ARG A 75 0.96 3.82 7.94
CA ARG A 75 -0.18 4.11 8.83
C ARG A 75 0.05 5.31 9.75
N LEU A 76 1.30 5.69 10.01
CA LEU A 76 1.59 6.89 10.78
C LEU A 76 1.20 8.17 10.01
N ILE A 77 1.22 8.12 8.68
CA ILE A 77 0.86 9.24 7.79
C ILE A 77 -0.66 9.33 7.59
N ALA A 78 -1.32 8.22 7.33
CA ALA A 78 -2.74 8.17 6.98
C ALA A 78 -3.69 8.26 8.18
N LYS A 79 -3.47 9.25 9.07
CA LYS A 79 -4.34 9.52 10.22
C LYS A 79 -5.50 10.46 9.88
N ASP A 80 -5.36 11.25 8.83
CA ASP A 80 -6.38 12.21 8.39
C ASP A 80 -7.18 11.62 7.20
N PRO A 81 -8.52 11.73 7.16
CA PRO A 81 -9.33 11.23 6.05
C PRO A 81 -9.00 11.83 4.67
N ALA A 82 -8.41 13.03 4.61
CA ALA A 82 -7.94 13.66 3.38
C ALA A 82 -6.59 13.10 2.90
N VAL A 83 -5.94 12.26 3.72
CA VAL A 83 -4.63 11.66 3.46
C VAL A 83 -4.78 10.15 3.32
N VAL A 84 -4.33 9.62 2.19
CA VAL A 84 -4.27 8.18 1.96
C VAL A 84 -2.83 7.73 1.80
N ALA A 85 -2.51 6.57 2.38
CA ALA A 85 -1.23 5.93 2.21
C ALA A 85 -1.37 4.71 1.30
N GLU A 86 -0.41 4.53 0.40
CA GLU A 86 -0.42 3.44 -0.56
C GLU A 86 0.89 2.68 -0.57
N LEU A 87 0.81 1.36 -0.71
CA LEU A 87 1.94 0.48 -0.92
C LEU A 87 1.91 0.02 -2.39
N TRP A 88 2.96 0.38 -3.14
CA TRP A 88 3.11 0.02 -4.54
C TRP A 88 4.22 -1.01 -4.66
N ILE A 89 3.88 -2.19 -5.15
CA ILE A 89 4.86 -3.26 -5.26
C ILE A 89 5.09 -3.64 -6.72
N ARG A 90 6.36 -3.83 -7.06
CA ARG A 90 6.78 -4.19 -8.43
C ARG A 90 7.54 -5.51 -8.42
N SER A 91 7.18 -6.42 -9.32
CA SER A 91 7.92 -7.66 -9.55
C SER A 91 9.23 -7.41 -10.32
N LYS A 92 10.12 -8.41 -10.38
CA LYS A 92 11.30 -8.35 -11.26
C LYS A 92 10.96 -8.22 -12.74
N HIS A 93 9.77 -8.69 -13.14
CA HIS A 93 9.30 -8.70 -14.52
C HIS A 93 8.50 -7.45 -14.92
N GLY A 94 8.36 -6.46 -14.03
CA GLY A 94 7.63 -5.22 -14.34
C GLY A 94 6.14 -5.25 -14.02
N THR A 95 5.64 -6.31 -13.40
CA THR A 95 4.26 -6.38 -12.92
C THR A 95 4.08 -5.49 -11.70
N TRP A 96 3.03 -4.67 -11.69
CA TRP A 96 2.67 -3.81 -10.57
C TRP A 96 1.43 -4.33 -9.85
N ARG A 97 1.40 -4.16 -8.54
CA ARG A 97 0.19 -4.21 -7.70
C ARG A 97 0.18 -3.01 -6.77
N PHE A 98 -1.00 -2.47 -6.53
CA PHE A 98 -1.18 -1.26 -5.74
C PHE A 98 -2.14 -1.57 -4.60
N PHE A 99 -1.84 -1.06 -3.42
CA PHE A 99 -2.65 -1.28 -2.24
C PHE A 99 -2.89 0.04 -1.52
N LEU A 100 -4.14 0.33 -1.21
CA LEU A 100 -4.52 1.31 -0.21
C LEU A 100 -4.24 0.72 1.17
N VAL A 101 -3.46 1.42 1.97
CA VAL A 101 -3.21 1.07 3.37
C VAL A 101 -4.33 1.64 4.22
N THR A 102 -5.07 0.76 4.89
CA THR A 102 -6.10 1.13 5.86
C THR A 102 -5.60 0.87 7.28
N PRO A 103 -6.30 1.34 8.33
CA PRO A 103 -5.90 1.11 9.72
C PRO A 103 -5.71 -0.37 10.06
N SER A 104 -6.54 -1.26 9.50
CA SER A 104 -6.53 -2.70 9.79
C SER A 104 -6.00 -3.57 8.65
N THR A 105 -5.94 -3.07 7.41
CA THR A 105 -5.66 -3.92 6.24
C THR A 105 -5.00 -3.21 5.05
N LEU A 106 -4.72 -3.97 3.98
CA LEU A 106 -4.50 -3.54 2.62
C LEU A 106 -5.75 -3.80 1.78
N VAL A 107 -6.16 -2.81 0.98
CA VAL A 107 -7.17 -2.97 -0.07
C VAL A 107 -6.49 -2.82 -1.42
N GLU A 108 -6.59 -3.83 -2.27
CA GLU A 108 -6.01 -3.76 -3.62
C GLU A 108 -6.75 -2.70 -4.47
N ILE A 109 -5.96 -1.88 -5.15
CA ILE A 109 -6.43 -0.80 -6.02
C ILE A 109 -5.78 -0.93 -7.40
N ASP A 110 -6.39 -0.32 -8.42
CA ASP A 110 -5.82 -0.22 -9.74
C ASP A 110 -4.78 0.92 -9.82
N ARG A 111 -4.16 1.05 -10.99
CA ARG A 111 -3.17 2.10 -11.28
C ARG A 111 -3.73 3.52 -11.19
N GLU A 112 -5.05 3.71 -11.21
CA GLU A 112 -5.72 4.99 -11.01
C GLU A 112 -6.10 5.24 -9.54
N GLY A 113 -5.92 4.24 -8.66
CA GLY A 113 -6.27 4.30 -7.25
C GLY A 113 -7.72 3.89 -6.93
N LYS A 114 -8.42 3.25 -7.87
CA LYS A 114 -9.78 2.73 -7.63
C LYS A 114 -9.69 1.32 -7.06
N ARG A 115 -10.58 0.99 -6.12
CA ARG A 115 -10.62 -0.35 -5.50
C ARG A 115 -10.87 -1.42 -6.55
N ILE A 116 -10.01 -2.44 -6.56
CA ILE A 116 -10.24 -3.66 -7.34
C ILE A 116 -11.08 -4.58 -6.47
N VAL A 117 -12.35 -4.75 -6.82
CA VAL A 117 -13.20 -5.76 -6.19
C VAL A 117 -12.85 -7.12 -6.83
N SER A 118 -11.80 -7.75 -6.32
CA SER A 118 -11.52 -9.16 -6.64
C SER A 118 -12.19 -10.07 -5.60
N GLY A 119 -12.55 -11.31 -5.97
CA GLY A 119 -13.16 -12.26 -5.04
C GLY A 119 -12.31 -12.54 -3.79
N GLN A 120 -11.00 -12.34 -3.85
CA GLN A 120 -10.09 -12.46 -2.71
C GLN A 120 -10.17 -11.28 -1.73
N THR A 121 -10.42 -10.06 -2.23
CA THR A 121 -10.67 -8.88 -1.39
C THR A 121 -11.96 -9.05 -0.58
N ILE A 122 -12.98 -9.69 -1.16
CA ILE A 122 -14.24 -9.99 -0.47
C ILE A 122 -14.01 -11.01 0.66
N ALA A 123 -13.29 -12.10 0.39
CA ALA A 123 -12.98 -13.12 1.39
C ALA A 123 -12.16 -12.55 2.57
N TYR A 124 -11.22 -11.65 2.28
CA TYR A 124 -10.42 -10.98 3.30
C TYR A 124 -11.25 -10.00 4.14
N LEU A 125 -12.06 -9.14 3.52
CA LEU A 125 -12.94 -8.21 4.24
C LEU A 125 -13.96 -8.97 5.10
N ALA A 126 -14.47 -10.10 4.62
CA ALA A 126 -15.33 -10.98 5.41
C ALA A 126 -14.58 -11.56 6.62
N GLY A 127 -13.32 -11.96 6.45
CA GLY A 127 -12.47 -12.45 7.54
C GLY A 127 -12.11 -11.40 8.59
N VAL A 128 -11.91 -10.14 8.20
CA VAL A 128 -11.71 -9.02 9.15
C VAL A 128 -12.99 -8.71 9.91
N ALA A 129 -14.13 -8.61 9.22
CA ALA A 129 -15.42 -8.36 9.86
C ALA A 129 -15.80 -9.45 10.88
N ALA A 130 -15.50 -10.73 10.56
CA ALA A 130 -15.72 -11.83 11.49
C ALA A 130 -14.89 -11.70 12.79
N ARG A 131 -13.61 -11.32 12.67
CA ARG A 131 -12.71 -11.12 13.83
C ARG A 131 -13.09 -9.91 14.67
N GLU A 132 -13.59 -8.85 14.03
CA GLU A 132 -14.11 -7.66 14.73
C GLU A 132 -15.39 -8.00 15.51
N GLN A 133 -16.27 -8.86 14.97
CA GLN A 133 -17.47 -9.34 15.69
C GLN A 133 -17.11 -10.26 16.87
N GLU A 134 -16.12 -11.14 16.73
CA GLU A 134 -15.62 -11.99 17.83
C GLU A 134 -14.98 -11.15 18.96
N GLY A 135 -14.23 -10.11 18.61
CA GLY A 135 -13.63 -9.17 19.58
C GLY A 135 -14.65 -8.34 20.36
N VAL A 136 -15.77 -7.97 19.74
CA VAL A 136 -16.85 -7.22 20.41
C VAL A 136 -17.68 -8.14 21.33
N SER A 137 -17.81 -9.42 21.00
CA SER A 137 -18.59 -10.37 21.81
C SER A 137 -17.91 -10.82 23.12
N SER A 138 -16.61 -10.56 23.30
CA SER A 138 -15.84 -10.90 24.51
C SER A 138 -15.66 -9.71 25.47
N SER A 139 -16.25 -8.56 25.18
CA SER A 139 -16.24 -7.38 26.06
C SER A 139 -17.66 -6.88 26.35
N SER A 140 -18.37 -7.60 27.22
CA SER A 140 -19.49 -7.06 27.99
C SER A 140 -19.49 -7.72 29.37
N PRO A 141 -19.82 -6.95 30.43
CA PRO A 141 -19.33 -7.14 31.81
C PRO A 141 -19.91 -8.35 32.54
#